data_AF-A0A7W0LMA0-F1
#
_entry.id   AF-A0A7W0LMA0-F1
#
_cell.length_a   1.000
_cell.length_b   1.000
_cell.length_c   1.000
_cell.angle_alpha   90.00
_cell.angle_beta   90.00
_cell.angle_gamma   90.00
#
_symmetry.space_group_name_H-M   'P 1'
#
loop_
_entity.id
_entity.type
_entity.pdbx_description
1 polymer ?
#
loop_
_entity_poly.entity_id
_entity_poly.type
_entity_poly.pdbx_seq_one_letter_code
_entity_poly.pdbx_strand_id
1 'polypeptide(L)'
;MKIKSTAVTAVTACGDDEEESSKSSGSTSASADAKPVAEIPKLSGKQTEVALDPSFVEALGTLKLTPAPVGDGEISKKGVASFPITSGNVTYYKPG
;
A
#
# COMPACT_ATOMS: atom_id res chain seq x y z
N MET A 1 -25.82 -41.17 28.21
CA MET A 1 -25.35 -39.78 28.41
C MET A 1 -23.94 -39.66 27.85
N LYS A 2 -23.76 -39.08 26.66
CA LYS A 2 -22.44 -38.76 26.09
C LYS A 2 -22.59 -37.58 25.13
N ILE A 3 -22.43 -36.41 25.73
CA ILE A 3 -21.95 -35.11 25.25
C ILE A 3 -21.54 -35.01 23.77
N LYS A 4 -22.21 -34.07 23.08
CA LYS A 4 -21.85 -33.47 21.79
C LYS A 4 -20.50 -32.76 21.92
N SER A 5 -19.62 -32.91 20.93
CA SER A 5 -18.36 -32.14 20.88
C SER A 5 -18.29 -31.35 19.58
N THR A 6 -18.43 -30.04 19.71
CA THR A 6 -18.19 -29.02 18.69
C THR A 6 -16.68 -28.86 18.53
N ALA A 7 -16.17 -29.12 17.33
CA ALA A 7 -14.76 -28.87 17.02
C ALA A 7 -14.56 -27.37 16.77
N VAL A 8 -13.96 -26.66 17.74
CA VAL A 8 -13.32 -25.36 17.51
C VAL A 8 -11.88 -25.67 17.12
N THR A 9 -11.57 -25.52 15.84
CA THR A 9 -10.19 -25.47 15.35
C THR A 9 -9.60 -24.13 15.77
N ALA A 10 -8.91 -24.14 16.91
CA ALA A 10 -8.11 -23.01 17.36
C ALA A 10 -6.95 -22.78 16.38
N VAL A 11 -6.80 -21.52 15.95
CA VAL A 11 -5.66 -21.06 15.17
C VAL A 11 -4.41 -21.14 16.04
N THR A 12 -3.34 -21.74 15.52
CA THR A 12 -2.05 -21.82 16.21
C THR A 12 -1.40 -20.44 16.13
N ALA A 13 -1.50 -19.66 17.21
CA ALA A 13 -0.61 -18.53 17.44
C ALA A 13 0.80 -19.11 17.68
N CYS A 14 1.71 -18.82 16.77
CA CYS A 14 3.13 -19.16 16.88
C CYS A 14 3.77 -18.23 17.91
N GLY A 15 4.30 -18.78 19.00
CA GLY A 15 5.20 -18.07 19.92
C GLY A 15 4.92 -18.34 21.39
N ASP A 16 5.47 -19.43 21.91
CA ASP A 16 5.64 -19.75 23.32
C ASP A 16 7.11 -19.47 23.66
N ASP A 17 7.39 -18.48 24.51
CA ASP A 17 8.49 -18.49 25.50
C ASP A 17 8.26 -17.32 26.50
N GLU A 18 8.71 -17.54 27.72
CA GLU A 18 8.12 -17.08 28.97
C GLU A 18 8.42 -15.61 29.36
N GLU A 19 7.61 -15.11 30.30
CA GLU A 19 7.70 -13.80 30.95
C GLU A 19 9.07 -13.55 31.60
N GLU A 20 9.84 -12.60 31.06
CA GLU A 20 10.87 -11.88 31.81
C GLU A 20 10.61 -10.38 31.67
N SER A 21 10.11 -9.79 32.75
CA SER A 21 9.97 -8.34 32.94
C SER A 21 11.34 -7.67 32.91
N SER A 22 11.85 -7.43 31.71
CA SER A 22 12.93 -6.49 31.48
C SER A 22 12.33 -5.18 30.99
N LYS A 23 12.08 -4.26 31.93
CA LYS A 23 11.99 -2.83 31.62
C LYS A 23 13.34 -2.40 31.05
N SER A 24 13.54 -2.65 29.76
CA SER A 24 14.58 -2.00 29.00
C SER A 24 14.20 -0.52 28.99
N SER A 25 14.84 0.25 29.86
CA SER A 25 14.98 1.68 29.66
C SER A 25 15.83 1.84 28.41
N GLY A 26 15.21 1.68 27.26
CA GLY A 26 15.77 2.04 25.99
C GLY A 26 15.89 3.54 26.01
N SER A 27 17.09 4.03 26.35
CA SER A 27 17.49 5.40 26.13
C SER A 27 16.99 5.82 24.76
N THR A 28 16.05 6.77 24.73
CA THR A 28 15.77 7.53 23.52
C THR A 28 17.04 8.32 23.24
N SER A 29 17.99 7.72 22.53
CA SER A 29 18.96 8.48 21.78
C SER A 29 18.13 9.37 20.87
N ALA A 30 18.09 10.66 21.21
CA ALA A 30 17.60 11.67 20.30
C ALA A 30 18.51 11.62 19.07
N SER A 31 18.13 10.80 18.09
CA SER A 31 18.68 10.87 16.76
C SER A 31 18.46 12.31 16.32
N ALA A 32 19.53 13.03 15.97
CA ALA A 32 19.38 14.36 15.44
C ALA A 32 18.52 14.25 14.17
N ASP A 33 17.23 14.56 14.26
CA ASP A 33 16.30 14.48 13.14
C ASP A 33 16.91 15.25 11.97
N ALA A 34 17.20 14.52 10.89
CA ALA A 34 17.74 15.09 9.67
C ALA A 34 16.82 16.24 9.27
N LYS A 35 17.38 17.45 9.15
CA LYS A 35 16.60 18.61 8.74
C LYS A 35 16.12 18.38 7.30
N PRO A 36 14.81 18.48 7.02
CA PRO A 36 14.31 18.33 5.67
C PRO A 36 14.87 19.44 4.79
N VAL A 37 15.25 19.08 3.56
CA VAL A 37 15.78 20.01 2.56
C VAL A 37 14.64 20.75 1.87
N ALA A 38 13.51 20.08 1.69
CA ALA A 38 12.32 20.65 1.09
C ALA A 38 11.06 19.93 1.61
N GLU A 39 9.97 20.67 1.70
CA GLU A 39 8.65 20.17 2.05
C GLU A 39 7.63 20.66 1.02
N ILE A 40 6.80 19.74 0.54
CA ILE A 40 5.65 20.03 -0.30
C ILE A 40 4.41 19.55 0.47
N PRO A 41 3.66 20.47 1.10
CA PRO A 41 2.58 20.10 2.02
C PRO A 41 1.35 19.54 1.30
N LYS A 42 1.20 19.82 0.00
CA LYS A 42 0.13 19.27 -0.83
C LYS A 42 0.63 18.98 -2.23
N LEU A 43 0.53 17.72 -2.63
CA LEU A 43 0.73 17.30 -4.02
C LEU A 43 -0.58 17.48 -4.79
N SER A 44 -0.51 18.19 -5.91
CA SER A 44 -1.63 18.34 -6.85
C SER A 44 -1.12 18.60 -8.27
N GLY A 45 -1.93 18.26 -9.28
CA GLY A 45 -1.67 18.59 -10.68
C GLY A 45 -0.68 17.66 -11.40
N LYS A 46 -0.39 16.50 -10.83
CA LYS A 46 0.33 15.40 -11.49
C LYS A 46 -0.48 14.12 -11.43
N GLN A 47 -0.18 13.22 -12.36
CA GLN A 47 -0.83 11.92 -12.47
C GLN A 47 0.11 10.80 -12.04
N THR A 48 -0.46 9.70 -11.57
CA THR A 48 0.21 8.39 -11.52
C THR A 48 -0.24 7.58 -12.73
N GLU A 49 0.69 6.82 -13.32
CA GLU A 49 0.41 6.04 -14.52
C GLU A 49 0.73 4.56 -14.27
N VAL A 50 -0.17 3.69 -14.73
CA VAL A 50 -0.05 2.24 -14.66
C VAL A 50 -0.27 1.69 -16.06
N ALA A 51 0.76 1.06 -16.62
CA ALA A 51 0.63 0.33 -17.87
C ALA A 51 -0.14 -0.98 -17.63
N LEU A 52 -1.19 -1.21 -18.40
CA LEU A 52 -1.91 -2.48 -18.44
C LEU A 52 -1.13 -3.47 -19.30
N ASP A 53 -1.22 -4.75 -18.94
CA ASP A 53 -0.59 -5.79 -19.73
C ASP A 53 -1.21 -5.84 -21.15
N PRO A 54 -0.39 -5.91 -22.22
CA PRO A 54 -0.90 -5.96 -23.59
C PRO A 54 -1.84 -7.13 -23.84
N SER A 55 -1.53 -8.32 -23.30
CA SER A 55 -2.34 -9.52 -23.50
C SER A 55 -3.71 -9.40 -22.83
N PHE A 56 -3.80 -8.66 -21.73
CA PHE A 56 -5.08 -8.34 -21.08
C PHE A 56 -5.94 -7.42 -21.95
N VAL A 57 -5.35 -6.34 -22.47
CA VAL A 57 -6.08 -5.39 -23.32
C VAL A 57 -6.52 -6.04 -24.63
N GLU A 58 -5.68 -6.90 -25.22
CA GLU A 58 -6.03 -7.68 -26.41
C GLU A 58 -7.17 -8.66 -26.15
N ALA A 59 -7.12 -9.41 -25.04
CA ALA A 59 -8.19 -10.33 -24.67
C ALA A 59 -9.54 -9.61 -24.55
N LEU A 60 -9.59 -8.47 -23.85
CA LEU A 60 -10.80 -7.65 -23.77
C LEU A 60 -11.29 -7.20 -25.15
N GLY A 61 -10.37 -6.80 -26.02
CA GLY A 61 -10.66 -6.46 -27.42
C GLY A 61 -11.33 -7.60 -28.19
N THR A 62 -10.89 -8.85 -28.00
CA THR A 62 -11.53 -10.02 -28.65
C THR A 62 -12.98 -10.24 -28.19
N LEU A 63 -13.28 -9.91 -26.93
CA LEU A 63 -14.64 -9.91 -26.38
C LEU A 63 -15.43 -8.64 -26.71
N LYS A 64 -14.87 -7.71 -27.49
CA LYS A 64 -15.45 -6.37 -27.79
C LYS A 64 -15.73 -5.55 -26.53
N LEU A 65 -14.95 -5.77 -25.48
CA LEU A 65 -15.00 -5.00 -24.25
C LEU A 65 -13.90 -3.93 -24.29
N THR A 66 -14.26 -2.69 -23.99
CA THR A 66 -13.27 -1.60 -23.83
C THR A 66 -13.13 -1.30 -22.35
N PRO A 67 -11.94 -1.46 -21.76
CA PRO A 67 -11.72 -1.07 -20.38
C PRO A 67 -11.91 0.45 -20.26
N ALA A 68 -12.74 0.86 -19.31
CA ALA A 68 -13.00 2.25 -18.99
C ALA A 68 -12.87 2.46 -17.46
N PRO A 69 -12.27 3.58 -17.03
CA PRO A 69 -12.17 3.91 -15.62
C PRO A 69 -13.54 4.31 -15.06
N VAL A 70 -13.70 4.16 -13.75
CA VAL A 70 -14.81 4.74 -12.99
C VAL A 70 -14.23 5.87 -12.11
N GLY A 71 -14.77 7.09 -12.23
CA GLY A 71 -14.24 8.28 -11.57
C GLY A 71 -13.36 9.13 -12.50
N ASP A 72 -12.42 9.88 -11.92
CA ASP A 72 -11.58 10.88 -12.64
C ASP A 72 -10.33 10.28 -13.30
N GLY A 73 -10.18 8.96 -13.29
CA GLY A 73 -9.11 8.28 -14.01
C GLY A 73 -9.33 8.32 -15.53
N GLU A 74 -8.25 8.15 -16.28
CA GLU A 74 -8.29 8.04 -17.74
C GLU A 74 -7.58 6.76 -18.20
N ILE A 75 -8.02 6.16 -19.31
CA ILE A 75 -7.29 5.05 -19.95
C ILE A 75 -6.95 5.47 -21.37
N SER A 76 -5.66 5.51 -21.69
CA SER A 76 -5.19 5.83 -23.03
C SER A 76 -5.45 4.66 -23.99
N LYS A 77 -5.49 4.97 -25.29
CA LYS A 77 -5.58 3.95 -26.36
C LYS A 77 -4.41 2.97 -26.37
N LYS A 78 -3.30 3.29 -25.67
CA LYS A 78 -2.12 2.43 -25.53
C LYS A 78 -2.22 1.49 -24.32
N GLY A 79 -3.34 1.47 -23.61
CA GLY A 79 -3.52 0.64 -22.42
C GLY A 79 -2.82 1.19 -21.18
N VAL A 80 -2.63 2.51 -21.08
CA VAL A 80 -2.08 3.14 -19.86
C VAL A 80 -3.21 3.78 -19.07
N ALA A 81 -3.40 3.36 -17.83
CA ALA A 81 -4.33 3.97 -16.88
C ALA A 81 -3.64 5.12 -16.14
N SER A 82 -4.23 6.31 -16.17
CA SER A 82 -3.75 7.52 -15.52
C SER A 82 -4.70 7.92 -14.40
N PHE A 83 -4.17 8.18 -13.21
CA PHE A 83 -4.95 8.54 -12.03
C PHE A 83 -4.47 9.89 -11.48
N PRO A 84 -5.38 10.85 -11.23
CA PRO A 84 -5.00 12.11 -10.61
C PRO A 84 -4.50 11.95 -9.18
N ILE A 85 -3.40 12.61 -8.84
CA ILE A 85 -2.98 12.75 -7.43
C ILE A 85 -3.90 13.79 -6.78
N THR A 86 -4.81 13.32 -5.94
CA THR A 86 -5.80 14.17 -5.25
C THR A 86 -5.34 14.66 -3.88
N SER A 87 -4.32 14.02 -3.29
CA SER A 87 -3.77 14.37 -1.96
C SER A 87 -2.36 13.82 -1.72
N GLY A 88 -1.76 14.15 -0.57
CA GLY A 88 -0.43 13.68 -0.14
C GLY A 88 0.58 14.81 0.09
N ASN A 89 1.66 14.51 0.82
CA ASN A 89 2.77 15.42 1.11
C ASN A 89 4.12 14.74 0.82
N VAL A 90 5.14 15.53 0.50
CA VAL A 90 6.51 15.05 0.28
C VAL A 90 7.47 15.84 1.17
N THR A 91 8.31 15.11 1.89
CA THR A 91 9.44 15.67 2.62
C THR A 91 10.71 15.05 2.08
N TYR A 92 11.60 15.88 1.54
CA TYR A 92 12.86 15.45 0.95
C TYR A 92 14.01 15.66 1.93
N TYR A 93 14.80 14.61 2.16
CA TYR A 93 15.98 14.63 3.03
C TYR A 93 17.24 14.41 2.19
N LYS A 94 18.39 14.92 2.65
CA LYS A 94 19.66 14.62 1.98
C LYS A 94 19.95 13.12 2.09
N PRO A 95 20.35 12.45 1.00
CA PRO A 95 20.94 11.13 1.08
C PRO A 95 22.15 11.17 2.02
N GLY A 96 22.27 10.18 2.91
CA GLY A 96 23.40 10.03 3.82
C GLY A 96 24.68 9.63 3.11
#